data_AF-A0A962EIC7-F1
#
_entry.id   AF-A0A962EIC7-F1
#
_cell.length_a   1.000
_cell.length_b   1.000
_cell.length_c   1.000
_cell.angle_alpha   90.00
_cell.angle_beta   90.00
_cell.angle_gamma   90.00
#
_symmetry.space_group_name_H-M   'P 1'
#
loop_
_entity.id
_entity.type
_entity.pdbx_description
1 polymer ?
#
loop_
_entity_poly.entity_id
_entity_poly.type
_entity_poly.pdbx_seq_one_letter_code
_entity_poly.pdbx_strand_id
1 'polypeptide(L)'
;AAPAGQYALRIAHTAPFAASAEATSVSIRTDGGDVVAGLSSVPYGAASGYLELPTGTLDVKVATPDGNTNLIDLAPLNLPAGAIATAYAVGDGINQPLGIVAIPVGDVPLEANVDQSVDGIWFNPSLSGQGWSFHSLPAQNRLVGAWYTYSNDGSGRHLWYTLDSCRSAPGSSTCAIPGGFDNREVELSIYESEGGLFNQPAPVVTRDVGVMTVRFLSCTQAELRFQIGSFTSATVPISNLIPKPGCSL
;
A
#
# COMPACT_ATOMS: atom_id res chain seq x y z
N ALA A 1 -9.97 5.69 -33.00
CA ALA A 1 -8.71 4.98 -32.65
C ALA A 1 -8.00 5.84 -31.62
N ALA A 2 -7.46 5.23 -30.56
CA ALA A 2 -6.68 5.97 -29.57
C ALA A 2 -5.47 6.65 -30.24
N PRO A 3 -5.03 7.83 -29.78
CA PRO A 3 -3.81 8.47 -30.27
C PRO A 3 -2.58 7.56 -30.13
N ALA A 4 -1.51 7.82 -30.90
CA ALA A 4 -0.28 7.06 -30.79
C ALA A 4 0.28 7.11 -29.36
N GLY A 5 0.64 5.95 -28.80
CA GLY A 5 1.10 5.83 -27.42
C GLY A 5 0.00 5.87 -26.35
N GLN A 6 -1.28 5.72 -26.74
CA GLN A 6 -2.40 5.61 -25.80
C GLN A 6 -3.26 4.38 -26.10
N TYR A 7 -4.06 3.98 -25.13
CA TYR A 7 -5.15 3.02 -25.27
C TYR A 7 -6.44 3.59 -24.69
N ALA A 8 -7.58 3.06 -25.13
CA ALA A 8 -8.91 3.47 -24.68
C ALA A 8 -9.48 2.42 -23.72
N LEU A 9 -9.77 2.80 -22.48
CA LEU A 9 -10.34 1.92 -21.46
C LEU A 9 -11.68 2.48 -20.97
N ARG A 10 -12.74 1.67 -21.05
CA ARG A 10 -14.01 1.95 -20.37
C ARG A 10 -14.09 1.11 -19.10
N ILE A 11 -14.60 1.70 -18.03
CA ILE A 11 -14.79 1.03 -16.75
C ILE A 11 -16.30 0.91 -16.50
N ALA A 12 -16.77 -0.30 -16.21
CA ALA A 12 -18.15 -0.61 -15.91
C ALA A 12 -18.24 -1.30 -14.55
N HIS A 13 -19.09 -0.79 -13.67
CA HIS A 13 -19.31 -1.41 -12.37
C HIS A 13 -20.52 -2.34 -12.42
N THR A 14 -20.26 -3.65 -12.31
CA THR A 14 -21.27 -4.70 -12.40
C THR A 14 -21.21 -5.70 -11.24
N ALA A 15 -20.62 -5.30 -10.11
CA ALA A 15 -20.41 -6.15 -8.93
C ALA A 15 -21.48 -5.87 -7.85
N PRO A 16 -22.45 -6.77 -7.62
CA PRO A 16 -23.56 -6.53 -6.69
C PRO A 16 -23.21 -6.99 -5.26
N PHE A 17 -22.14 -6.46 -4.67
CA PHE A 17 -21.62 -6.93 -3.37
C PHE A 17 -22.34 -6.37 -2.13
N ALA A 18 -23.36 -5.53 -2.33
CA ALA A 18 -24.17 -4.96 -1.26
C ALA A 18 -25.65 -4.87 -1.68
N ALA A 19 -26.52 -4.72 -0.68
CA ALA A 19 -27.98 -4.80 -0.89
C ALA A 19 -28.59 -3.62 -1.66
N SER A 20 -27.91 -2.47 -1.76
CA SER A 20 -28.36 -1.30 -2.52
C SER A 20 -27.28 -0.79 -3.46
N ALA A 21 -27.69 -0.12 -4.54
CA ALA A 21 -26.79 0.42 -5.56
C ALA A 21 -25.85 1.51 -4.99
N GLU A 22 -26.30 2.24 -3.97
CA GLU A 22 -25.49 3.23 -3.25
C GLU A 22 -24.43 2.56 -2.39
N ALA A 23 -24.80 1.48 -1.70
CA ALA A 23 -23.87 0.72 -0.86
C ALA A 23 -22.82 -0.05 -1.67
N THR A 24 -23.08 -0.30 -2.96
CA THR A 24 -22.10 -0.83 -3.90
C THR A 24 -21.19 0.24 -4.52
N SER A 25 -21.43 1.54 -4.30
CA SER A 25 -20.65 2.57 -4.99
C SER A 25 -19.15 2.43 -4.70
N VAL A 26 -18.34 2.55 -5.75
CA VAL A 26 -16.88 2.40 -5.67
C VAL A 26 -16.15 3.64 -6.19
N SER A 27 -14.87 3.77 -5.83
CA SER A 27 -13.94 4.68 -6.48
C SER A 27 -12.86 3.90 -7.22
N ILE A 28 -12.40 4.44 -8.35
CA ILE A 28 -11.24 3.92 -9.08
C ILE A 28 -10.06 4.81 -8.77
N ARG A 29 -9.00 4.22 -8.24
CA ARG A 29 -7.83 4.95 -7.77
C ARG A 29 -6.55 4.32 -8.30
N THR A 30 -5.49 5.09 -8.43
CA THR A 30 -4.14 4.51 -8.50
C THR A 30 -3.85 3.80 -7.18
N ASP A 31 -2.83 2.94 -7.14
CA ASP A 31 -2.40 2.32 -5.88
C ASP A 31 -2.00 3.37 -4.85
N GLY A 32 -1.41 4.46 -5.35
CA GLY A 32 -1.12 5.68 -4.60
C GLY A 32 -2.32 6.41 -4.00
N GLY A 33 -3.53 6.11 -4.44
CA GLY A 33 -4.78 6.64 -3.90
C GLY A 33 -5.42 7.77 -4.70
N ASP A 34 -4.77 8.24 -5.77
CA ASP A 34 -5.31 9.32 -6.60
C ASP A 34 -6.52 8.84 -7.40
N VAL A 35 -7.60 9.62 -7.42
CA VAL A 35 -8.82 9.28 -8.17
C VAL A 35 -8.54 9.33 -9.67
N VAL A 36 -8.78 8.21 -10.35
CA VAL A 36 -8.60 8.10 -11.80
C VAL A 36 -9.78 8.74 -12.52
N ALA A 37 -9.52 9.71 -13.37
CA ALA A 37 -10.51 10.35 -14.26
C ALA A 37 -11.80 10.85 -13.56
N GLY A 38 -11.70 11.25 -12.29
CA GLY A 38 -12.85 11.71 -11.51
C GLY A 38 -13.84 10.62 -11.08
N LEU A 39 -13.49 9.34 -11.24
CA LEU A 39 -14.30 8.19 -10.84
C LEU A 39 -14.26 7.96 -9.32
N SER A 40 -14.70 8.94 -8.54
CA SER A 40 -14.71 8.90 -7.07
C SER A 40 -15.96 8.24 -6.47
N SER A 41 -17.04 8.10 -7.24
CA SER A 41 -18.28 7.44 -6.83
C SER A 41 -18.99 6.90 -8.07
N VAL A 42 -18.71 5.64 -8.39
CA VAL A 42 -19.26 4.90 -9.51
C VAL A 42 -20.31 3.94 -8.96
N PRO A 43 -21.62 4.20 -9.17
CA PRO A 43 -22.67 3.33 -8.66
C PRO A 43 -22.80 2.05 -9.49
N TYR A 44 -23.42 1.03 -8.91
CA TYR A 44 -23.67 -0.23 -9.62
C TYR A 44 -24.52 0.00 -10.88
N GLY A 45 -24.12 -0.66 -11.98
CA GLY A 45 -24.73 -0.52 -13.29
C GLY A 45 -24.23 0.67 -14.11
N ALA A 46 -23.43 1.57 -13.52
CA ALA A 46 -22.81 2.66 -14.26
C ALA A 46 -21.59 2.20 -15.07
N ALA A 47 -21.32 2.94 -16.14
CA ALA A 47 -20.10 2.82 -16.91
C ALA A 47 -19.57 4.21 -17.27
N SER A 48 -18.25 4.34 -17.28
CA SER A 48 -17.59 5.53 -17.79
C SER A 48 -17.73 5.64 -19.33
N GLY A 49 -17.35 6.79 -19.88
CA GLY A 49 -16.90 6.83 -21.28
C GLY A 49 -15.60 6.04 -21.47
N TYR A 50 -15.11 5.98 -22.70
CA TYR A 50 -13.73 5.54 -22.94
C TYR A 50 -12.76 6.60 -22.42
N LEU A 51 -11.88 6.20 -21.52
CA LEU A 51 -10.78 6.98 -21.00
C LEU A 51 -9.57 6.73 -21.91
N GLU A 52 -8.99 7.80 -22.44
CA GLU A 52 -7.73 7.71 -23.19
C GLU A 52 -6.58 7.77 -22.17
N LEU A 53 -5.86 6.66 -22.03
CA LEU A 53 -4.80 6.48 -21.06
C LEU A 53 -3.46 6.26 -21.77
N PRO A 54 -2.34 6.80 -21.24
CA PRO A 54 -1.02 6.55 -21.81
C PRO A 54 -0.66 5.07 -21.71
N THR A 55 0.08 4.57 -22.70
CA THR A 55 0.70 3.24 -22.59
C THR A 55 1.74 3.23 -21.48
N GLY A 56 1.84 2.10 -20.81
CA GLY A 56 2.67 1.88 -19.62
C GLY A 56 1.93 0.95 -18.67
N THR A 57 2.54 0.73 -17.51
CA THR A 57 1.91 -0.06 -16.44
C THR A 57 0.71 0.69 -15.88
N LEU A 58 -0.45 0.07 -15.95
CA LEU A 58 -1.66 0.45 -15.22
C LEU A 58 -1.67 -0.34 -13.91
N ASP A 59 -1.51 0.39 -12.82
CA ASP A 59 -1.65 -0.09 -11.44
C ASP A 59 -2.73 0.74 -10.76
N VAL A 60 -3.87 0.10 -10.55
CA VAL A 60 -5.07 0.75 -10.03
C VAL A 60 -5.81 -0.23 -9.14
N LYS A 61 -6.61 0.34 -8.24
CA LYS A 61 -7.51 -0.39 -7.37
C LYS A 61 -8.92 0.15 -7.42
N VAL A 62 -9.85 -0.74 -7.13
CA VAL A 62 -11.25 -0.43 -6.82
C VAL A 62 -11.36 -0.35 -5.32
N ALA A 63 -11.77 0.81 -4.80
CA ALA A 63 -11.90 1.06 -3.37
C ALA A 63 -13.31 1.58 -3.02
N THR A 64 -13.62 1.66 -1.73
CA THR A 64 -14.78 2.44 -1.27
C THR A 64 -14.65 3.91 -1.69
N PRO A 65 -15.75 4.70 -1.74
CA PRO A 65 -15.69 6.09 -2.23
C PRO A 65 -14.72 6.99 -1.43
N ASP A 66 -14.60 6.76 -0.13
CA ASP A 66 -13.64 7.43 0.75
C ASP A 66 -12.18 6.97 0.54
N GLY A 67 -11.97 5.88 -0.19
CA GLY A 67 -10.68 5.28 -0.50
C GLY A 67 -10.09 4.43 0.62
N ASN A 68 -10.75 4.29 1.77
CA ASN A 68 -10.14 3.65 2.95
C ASN A 68 -10.17 2.12 2.94
N THR A 69 -10.98 1.52 2.08
CA THR A 69 -11.08 0.06 1.93
C THR A 69 -10.84 -0.30 0.48
N ASN A 70 -9.79 -1.08 0.22
CA ASN A 70 -9.56 -1.70 -1.07
C ASN A 70 -10.50 -2.90 -1.22
N LEU A 71 -11.22 -2.95 -2.34
CA LEU A 71 -12.17 -4.01 -2.67
C LEU A 71 -11.56 -4.97 -3.70
N ILE A 72 -10.88 -4.42 -4.70
CA ILE A 72 -10.16 -5.16 -5.74
C ILE A 72 -8.86 -4.40 -6.02
N ASP A 73 -7.72 -5.06 -5.88
CA ASP A 73 -6.40 -4.52 -6.23
C ASP A 73 -5.86 -5.25 -7.47
N LEU A 74 -5.52 -4.52 -8.53
CA LEU A 74 -5.05 -5.14 -9.76
C LEU A 74 -3.57 -5.38 -9.65
N ALA A 75 -3.10 -6.52 -10.16
CA ALA A 75 -1.68 -6.64 -10.44
C ALA A 75 -1.32 -5.74 -11.64
N PRO A 76 -0.06 -5.26 -11.74
CA PRO A 76 0.44 -4.42 -12.82
C PRO A 76 0.02 -4.91 -14.22
N LEU A 77 -0.79 -4.11 -14.93
CA LEU A 77 -1.31 -4.46 -16.25
C LEU A 77 -0.74 -3.58 -17.36
N ASN A 78 -0.32 -4.17 -18.47
CA ASN A 78 0.13 -3.43 -19.66
C ASN A 78 -0.83 -3.66 -20.84
N LEU A 79 -1.41 -2.59 -21.35
CA LEU A 79 -2.24 -2.61 -22.57
C LEU A 79 -1.47 -2.00 -23.75
N PRO A 80 -1.48 -2.63 -24.93
CA PRO A 80 -0.75 -2.12 -26.09
C PRO A 80 -1.38 -0.83 -26.63
N ALA A 81 -0.56 0.01 -27.28
CA ALA A 81 -1.05 1.21 -27.96
C ALA A 81 -2.18 0.87 -28.95
N GLY A 82 -3.24 1.67 -28.96
CA GLY A 82 -4.41 1.46 -29.81
C GLY A 82 -5.39 0.41 -29.28
N ALA A 83 -5.10 -0.25 -28.16
CA ALA A 83 -6.07 -1.16 -27.54
C ALA A 83 -7.35 -0.41 -27.17
N ILE A 84 -8.47 -1.09 -27.32
CA ILE A 84 -9.79 -0.62 -26.88
C ILE A 84 -10.37 -1.72 -26.02
N ALA A 85 -10.57 -1.44 -24.73
CA ALA A 85 -11.05 -2.42 -23.77
C ALA A 85 -12.19 -1.87 -22.91
N THR A 86 -13.07 -2.75 -22.45
CA THR A 86 -14.00 -2.46 -21.35
C THR A 86 -13.70 -3.38 -20.18
N ALA A 87 -13.33 -2.84 -19.03
CA ALA A 87 -13.17 -3.55 -17.77
C ALA A 87 -14.49 -3.54 -16.99
N TYR A 88 -14.90 -4.73 -16.54
CA TYR A 88 -16.09 -4.95 -15.74
C TYR A 88 -15.67 -5.39 -14.34
N ALA A 89 -16.04 -4.63 -13.31
CA ALA A 89 -15.96 -5.11 -11.94
C ALA A 89 -17.08 -6.12 -11.71
N VAL A 90 -16.74 -7.34 -11.29
CA VAL A 90 -17.66 -8.48 -11.14
C VAL A 90 -17.53 -9.13 -9.77
N GLY A 91 -18.44 -10.05 -9.45
CA GLY A 91 -18.48 -10.77 -8.19
C GLY A 91 -19.33 -10.08 -7.11
N ASP A 92 -19.76 -10.86 -6.13
CA ASP A 92 -20.54 -10.41 -4.97
C ASP A 92 -19.84 -10.68 -3.63
N GLY A 93 -18.64 -11.28 -3.68
CA GLY A 93 -17.86 -11.65 -2.50
C GLY A 93 -18.36 -12.91 -1.78
N ILE A 94 -19.49 -13.50 -2.20
CA ILE A 94 -20.11 -14.66 -1.55
C ILE A 94 -20.16 -15.86 -2.51
N ASN A 95 -20.83 -15.69 -3.65
CA ASN A 95 -20.96 -16.72 -4.68
C ASN A 95 -19.78 -16.68 -5.66
N GLN A 96 -19.22 -15.48 -5.86
CA GLN A 96 -18.05 -15.25 -6.68
C GLN A 96 -17.18 -14.17 -6.01
N PRO A 97 -15.87 -14.41 -5.80
CA PRO A 97 -14.95 -13.38 -5.34
C PRO A 97 -15.03 -12.13 -6.21
N LEU A 98 -14.79 -10.97 -5.60
CA LEU A 98 -14.67 -9.73 -6.37
C LEU A 98 -13.50 -9.83 -7.34
N GLY A 99 -13.67 -9.29 -8.54
CA GLY A 99 -12.60 -9.24 -9.52
C GLY A 99 -12.95 -8.44 -10.76
N ILE A 100 -12.08 -8.53 -11.77
CA ILE A 100 -12.23 -7.79 -13.03
C ILE A 100 -12.13 -8.73 -14.22
N VAL A 101 -13.09 -8.57 -15.13
CA VAL A 101 -13.05 -9.14 -16.48
C VAL A 101 -12.98 -8.00 -17.47
N ALA A 102 -11.96 -7.97 -18.31
CA ALA A 102 -11.81 -6.95 -19.35
C ALA A 102 -12.02 -7.56 -20.73
N ILE A 103 -12.84 -6.95 -21.59
CA ILE A 103 -13.02 -7.41 -22.98
C ILE A 103 -12.18 -6.51 -23.90
N PRO A 104 -11.33 -7.06 -24.80
CA PRO A 104 -11.16 -8.47 -25.15
C PRO A 104 -10.05 -9.22 -24.38
N VAL A 105 -9.57 -8.69 -23.25
CA VAL A 105 -8.38 -9.19 -22.53
C VAL A 105 -8.62 -10.54 -21.82
N GLY A 106 -9.77 -10.73 -21.17
CA GLY A 106 -10.09 -11.85 -20.28
C GLY A 106 -10.10 -11.43 -18.80
N ASP A 107 -9.88 -12.40 -17.92
CA ASP A 107 -9.72 -12.16 -16.48
C ASP A 107 -8.45 -11.34 -16.22
N VAL A 108 -8.56 -10.30 -15.39
CA VAL A 108 -7.44 -9.46 -15.02
C VAL A 108 -6.81 -9.99 -13.74
N PRO A 109 -5.48 -10.24 -13.72
CA PRO A 109 -4.79 -10.67 -12.50
C PRO A 109 -4.90 -9.62 -11.39
N LEU A 110 -5.05 -10.11 -10.16
CA LEU A 110 -5.20 -9.29 -8.95
C LEU A 110 -4.06 -9.55 -7.98
N GLU A 111 -3.79 -8.57 -7.13
CA GLU A 111 -2.91 -8.70 -5.98
C GLU A 111 -3.68 -8.58 -4.66
N ALA A 112 -2.98 -8.72 -3.53
CA ALA A 112 -3.61 -8.67 -2.23
C ALA A 112 -3.97 -7.23 -1.87
N ASN A 113 -5.25 -6.99 -1.55
CA ASN A 113 -5.70 -5.70 -1.07
C ASN A 113 -4.91 -5.27 0.17
N VAL A 114 -4.28 -4.10 0.14
CA VAL A 114 -3.75 -3.48 1.36
C VAL A 114 -4.91 -3.20 2.32
N ASP A 115 -4.83 -3.77 3.51
CA ASP A 115 -5.77 -3.57 4.60
C ASP A 115 -4.98 -3.22 5.88
N GLN A 116 -5.60 -3.38 7.06
CA GLN A 116 -4.92 -3.15 8.34
C GLN A 116 -4.43 -4.43 9.03
N SER A 117 -4.28 -5.54 8.30
CA SER A 117 -3.91 -6.86 8.82
C SER A 117 -2.52 -6.89 9.45
N VAL A 118 -1.57 -6.12 8.91
CA VAL A 118 -0.17 -6.09 9.40
C VAL A 118 0.08 -5.06 10.50
N ASP A 119 -0.90 -4.23 10.80
CA ASP A 119 -0.77 -3.21 11.83
C ASP A 119 -0.50 -3.81 13.21
N GLY A 120 0.33 -3.13 13.99
CA GLY A 120 0.56 -3.47 15.38
C GLY A 120 2.02 -3.42 15.76
N ILE A 121 2.31 -4.02 16.91
CA ILE A 121 3.66 -4.06 17.48
C ILE A 121 4.29 -5.40 17.14
N TRP A 122 5.45 -5.35 16.49
CA TRP A 122 6.24 -6.48 16.09
C TRP A 122 7.58 -6.49 16.83
N PHE A 123 8.09 -7.65 17.17
CA PHE A 123 9.36 -7.76 17.87
C PHE A 123 10.07 -9.06 17.52
N ASN A 124 11.38 -9.10 17.74
CA ASN A 124 12.14 -10.35 17.69
C ASN A 124 12.25 -10.90 19.12
N PRO A 125 11.71 -12.11 19.42
CA PRO A 125 11.77 -12.68 20.77
C PRO A 125 13.18 -12.86 21.34
N SER A 126 14.18 -13.09 20.48
CA SER A 126 15.60 -13.20 20.88
C SER A 126 16.25 -11.85 21.17
N LEU A 127 15.62 -10.74 20.76
CA LEU A 127 16.06 -9.36 20.99
C LEU A 127 14.97 -8.60 21.74
N SER A 128 14.58 -9.10 22.92
CA SER A 128 13.56 -8.47 23.75
C SER A 128 13.98 -7.06 24.20
N GLY A 129 13.02 -6.13 24.27
CA GLY A 129 13.25 -4.72 24.64
C GLY A 129 13.32 -3.75 23.45
N GLN A 130 13.29 -4.25 22.22
CA GLN A 130 13.22 -3.49 20.97
C GLN A 130 12.12 -4.04 20.06
N GLY A 131 11.66 -3.24 19.11
CA GLY A 131 10.60 -3.66 18.20
C GLY A 131 10.11 -2.57 17.24
N TRP A 132 9.18 -2.95 16.39
CA TRP A 132 8.60 -2.13 15.34
C TRP A 132 7.12 -1.91 15.61
N SER A 133 6.61 -0.72 15.31
CA SER A 133 5.17 -0.48 15.18
C SER A 133 4.88 -0.20 13.72
N PHE A 134 3.99 -0.97 13.10
CA PHE A 134 3.57 -0.77 11.72
C PHE A 134 2.12 -0.30 11.65
N HIS A 135 1.86 0.60 10.69
CA HIS A 135 0.56 1.18 10.41
C HIS A 135 0.37 1.29 8.90
N SER A 136 -0.61 0.56 8.39
CA SER A 136 -0.95 0.50 6.98
C SER A 136 -1.86 1.66 6.63
N LEU A 137 -1.70 2.18 5.42
CA LEU A 137 -2.54 3.21 4.85
C LEU A 137 -3.17 2.65 3.56
N PRO A 138 -4.27 1.88 3.65
CA PRO A 138 -4.93 1.28 2.49
C PRO A 138 -5.24 2.28 1.38
N ALA A 139 -5.68 3.49 1.77
CA ALA A 139 -5.98 4.55 0.81
C ALA A 139 -4.83 4.90 -0.12
N GLN A 140 -3.57 4.64 0.28
CA GLN A 140 -2.37 4.97 -0.50
C GLN A 140 -1.50 3.75 -0.83
N ASN A 141 -1.94 2.52 -0.49
CA ASN A 141 -1.12 1.30 -0.54
C ASN A 141 0.29 1.56 0.05
N ARG A 142 0.32 2.08 1.29
CA ARG A 142 1.55 2.47 2.00
C ARG A 142 1.63 1.79 3.35
N LEU A 143 2.87 1.61 3.82
CA LEU A 143 3.16 1.21 5.20
C LEU A 143 4.05 2.27 5.85
N VAL A 144 3.66 2.74 7.02
CA VAL A 144 4.45 3.64 7.86
C VAL A 144 4.70 2.99 9.21
N GLY A 145 5.69 3.48 9.95
CA GLY A 145 5.98 2.89 11.24
C GLY A 145 7.00 3.62 12.08
N ALA A 146 7.30 3.00 13.21
CA ALA A 146 8.37 3.40 14.10
C ALA A 146 9.19 2.17 14.50
N TRP A 147 10.47 2.36 14.75
CA TRP A 147 11.37 1.33 15.26
C TRP A 147 12.01 1.82 16.56
N TYR A 148 11.76 1.13 17.66
CA TYR A 148 12.33 1.38 18.97
C TYR A 148 13.47 0.41 19.21
N THR A 149 14.68 0.91 19.46
CA THR A 149 15.88 0.09 19.60
C THR A 149 16.93 0.79 20.46
N TYR A 150 18.17 0.29 20.41
CA TYR A 150 19.31 0.78 21.18
C TYR A 150 20.46 1.15 20.25
N SER A 151 21.33 2.04 20.71
CA SER A 151 22.55 2.39 20.01
C SER A 151 23.50 1.20 19.88
N ASN A 152 24.19 1.13 18.74
CA ASN A 152 25.17 0.08 18.45
C ASN A 152 26.53 0.28 19.16
N ASP A 153 26.70 1.39 19.89
CA ASP A 153 27.92 1.75 20.62
C ASP A 153 28.07 1.02 21.97
N GLY A 154 27.13 0.14 22.32
CA GLY A 154 27.13 -0.62 23.57
C GLY A 154 26.76 0.19 24.80
N SER A 155 26.38 1.46 24.66
CA SER A 155 25.97 2.31 25.81
C SER A 155 24.58 1.97 26.35
N GLY A 156 23.77 1.22 25.61
CA GLY A 156 22.37 0.95 25.96
C GLY A 156 21.47 2.19 25.82
N ARG A 157 21.95 3.25 25.15
CA ARG A 157 21.14 4.43 24.86
C ARG A 157 19.98 4.05 23.94
N HIS A 158 18.78 4.49 24.28
CA HIS A 158 17.60 4.26 23.44
C HIS A 158 17.71 5.09 22.15
N LEU A 159 17.28 4.49 21.04
CA LEU A 159 17.10 5.13 19.74
C LEU A 159 15.69 4.84 19.24
N TRP A 160 15.14 5.79 18.49
CA TRP A 160 13.91 5.57 17.75
C TRP A 160 14.08 6.07 16.32
N TYR A 161 13.57 5.29 15.37
CA TYR A 161 13.47 5.67 13.96
C TYR A 161 12.01 5.77 13.55
N THR A 162 11.73 6.60 12.55
CA THR A 162 10.46 6.57 11.82
C THR A 162 10.67 5.91 10.47
N LEU A 163 9.63 5.24 9.98
CA LEU A 163 9.67 4.41 8.78
C LEU A 163 8.57 4.87 7.81
N ASP A 164 8.87 4.91 6.52
CA ASP A 164 7.89 5.26 5.49
C ASP A 164 8.18 4.58 4.15
N SER A 165 7.20 3.83 3.62
CA SER A 165 7.26 3.19 2.29
C SER A 165 7.29 4.17 1.13
N CYS A 166 6.95 5.41 1.42
CA CYS A 166 6.94 6.50 0.45
C CYS A 166 8.34 6.92 -0.03
N ARG A 167 9.38 6.61 0.77
CA ARG A 167 10.80 6.88 0.50
C ARG A 167 11.11 8.32 0.07
N SER A 168 10.44 9.29 0.67
CA SER A 168 10.64 10.71 0.40
C SER A 168 11.67 11.33 1.32
N ALA A 169 12.47 12.27 0.83
CA ALA A 169 13.40 13.01 1.68
C ALA A 169 12.68 13.69 2.88
N PRO A 170 13.34 13.81 4.05
CA PRO A 170 12.75 14.47 5.22
C PRO A 170 12.18 15.85 4.91
N GLY A 171 10.95 16.11 5.37
CA GLY A 171 10.23 17.37 5.12
C GLY A 171 9.51 17.45 3.78
N SER A 172 9.57 16.40 2.93
CA SER A 172 8.76 16.34 1.71
C SER A 172 7.26 16.33 2.02
N SER A 173 6.49 17.09 1.25
CA SER A 173 5.02 17.04 1.25
C SER A 173 4.45 16.08 0.20
N THR A 174 5.30 15.52 -0.66
CA THR A 174 4.91 14.60 -1.73
C THR A 174 5.49 13.22 -1.52
N CYS A 175 4.82 12.23 -2.13
CA CYS A 175 5.27 10.86 -2.09
C CYS A 175 6.10 10.46 -3.31
N ALA A 176 7.32 9.95 -3.08
CA ALA A 176 8.19 9.51 -4.17
C ALA A 176 7.77 8.16 -4.73
N ILE A 177 7.33 7.23 -3.85
CA ILE A 177 6.86 5.89 -4.22
C ILE A 177 5.46 5.66 -3.64
N PRO A 178 4.43 6.28 -4.21
CA PRO A 178 3.06 5.96 -3.84
C PRO A 178 2.74 4.52 -4.24
N GLY A 179 1.92 3.81 -3.45
CA GLY A 179 1.56 2.42 -3.74
C GLY A 179 2.65 1.37 -3.51
N GLY A 180 3.75 1.71 -2.82
CA GLY A 180 4.89 0.80 -2.64
C GLY A 180 4.66 -0.39 -1.69
N PHE A 181 3.44 -0.65 -1.22
CA PHE A 181 3.11 -1.78 -0.35
C PHE A 181 1.98 -2.61 -0.98
N ASP A 182 2.22 -3.90 -1.19
CA ASP A 182 1.32 -4.89 -1.83
C ASP A 182 0.62 -5.82 -0.81
N ASN A 183 0.53 -5.37 0.45
CA ASN A 183 0.10 -6.13 1.63
C ASN A 183 1.02 -7.29 2.05
N ARG A 184 2.12 -7.56 1.33
CA ARG A 184 3.01 -8.70 1.58
C ARG A 184 4.45 -8.30 1.82
N GLU A 185 4.98 -7.42 1.00
CA GLU A 185 6.36 -6.95 1.00
C GLU A 185 6.42 -5.44 0.77
N VAL A 186 7.37 -4.79 1.44
CA VAL A 186 7.56 -3.35 1.31
C VAL A 186 8.99 -2.96 1.61
N GLU A 187 9.48 -1.95 0.91
CA GLU A 187 10.70 -1.24 1.27
C GLU A 187 10.37 0.10 1.91
N LEU A 188 10.98 0.37 3.06
CA LEU A 188 10.79 1.55 3.90
C LEU A 188 12.10 2.33 3.98
N SER A 189 12.05 3.65 3.88
CA SER A 189 13.15 4.50 4.33
C SER A 189 13.18 4.57 5.85
N ILE A 190 14.37 4.66 6.44
CA ILE A 190 14.60 4.78 7.87
C ILE A 190 15.04 6.22 8.15
N TYR A 191 14.28 6.95 8.96
CA TYR A 191 14.63 8.31 9.35
C TYR A 191 14.99 8.40 10.82
N GLU A 192 16.04 9.17 11.11
CA GLU A 192 16.48 9.51 12.45
C GLU A 192 16.25 11.00 12.69
N SER A 193 15.65 11.35 13.83
CA SER A 193 15.41 12.74 14.23
C SER A 193 16.17 13.06 15.50
N GLU A 194 17.07 14.05 15.42
CA GLU A 194 17.95 14.46 16.53
C GLU A 194 17.74 15.94 16.90
N GLY A 195 18.20 16.33 18.09
CA GLY A 195 18.20 17.73 18.55
C GLY A 195 17.00 18.14 19.42
N GLY A 196 15.98 17.29 19.54
CA GLY A 196 14.81 17.55 20.37
C GLY A 196 15.11 17.61 21.88
N LEU A 197 14.30 18.38 22.62
CA LEU A 197 14.32 18.44 24.09
C LEU A 197 12.96 18.00 24.66
N PHE A 198 12.98 17.36 25.84
CA PHE A 198 11.74 16.92 26.49
C PHE A 198 10.90 18.12 26.93
N ASN A 199 9.65 18.18 26.43
CA ASN A 199 8.65 19.18 26.80
C ASN A 199 9.10 20.65 26.58
N GLN A 200 9.99 20.90 25.63
CA GLN A 200 10.48 22.24 25.29
C GLN A 200 10.76 22.37 23.79
N PRO A 201 10.55 23.55 23.17
CA PRO A 201 10.95 23.79 21.79
C PRO A 201 12.46 23.63 21.61
N ALA A 202 12.87 22.91 20.58
CA ALA A 202 14.26 22.78 20.17
C ALA A 202 14.33 22.58 18.65
N PRO A 203 15.40 23.03 17.98
CA PRO A 203 15.60 22.69 16.58
C PRO A 203 15.79 21.18 16.45
N VAL A 204 14.97 20.56 15.58
CA VAL A 204 15.07 19.14 15.25
C VAL A 204 15.57 19.00 13.83
N VAL A 205 16.52 18.08 13.61
CA VAL A 205 16.99 17.72 12.29
C VAL A 205 16.63 16.25 12.03
N THR A 206 15.91 16.00 10.95
CA THR A 206 15.58 14.65 10.49
C THR A 206 16.45 14.28 9.30
N ARG A 207 17.06 13.10 9.34
CA ARG A 207 17.91 12.56 8.27
C ARG A 207 17.36 11.22 7.80
N ASP A 208 17.42 10.98 6.50
CA ASP A 208 17.34 9.61 5.97
C ASP A 208 18.68 8.92 6.24
N VAL A 209 18.63 7.81 6.97
CA VAL A 209 19.82 7.09 7.45
C VAL A 209 19.93 5.67 6.90
N GLY A 210 18.92 5.20 6.15
CA GLY A 210 18.90 3.81 5.74
C GLY A 210 17.61 3.33 5.09
N VAL A 211 17.57 2.04 4.81
CA VAL A 211 16.43 1.35 4.20
C VAL A 211 16.13 0.05 4.93
N MET A 212 14.87 -0.36 4.91
CA MET A 212 14.38 -1.60 5.49
C MET A 212 13.42 -2.29 4.55
N THR A 213 13.67 -3.55 4.23
CA THR A 213 12.71 -4.41 3.54
C THR A 213 12.02 -5.27 4.58
N VAL A 214 10.69 -5.30 4.54
CA VAL A 214 9.86 -6.14 5.40
C VAL A 214 9.03 -7.04 4.52
N ARG A 215 9.01 -8.34 4.84
CA ARG A 215 8.15 -9.33 4.23
C ARG A 215 7.29 -9.99 5.31
N PHE A 216 5.99 -9.72 5.27
CA PHE A 216 5.04 -10.43 6.10
C PHE A 216 4.93 -11.85 5.59
N LEU A 217 4.96 -12.84 6.49
CA LEU A 217 4.83 -14.26 6.16
C LEU A 217 3.44 -14.79 6.52
N SER A 218 2.87 -14.25 7.59
CA SER A 218 1.50 -14.48 8.05
C SER A 218 1.07 -13.30 8.95
N CYS A 219 -0.14 -13.36 9.48
CA CYS A 219 -0.64 -12.43 10.49
C CYS A 219 0.22 -12.32 11.77
N THR A 220 1.07 -13.32 12.03
CA THR A 220 1.84 -13.41 13.28
C THR A 220 3.34 -13.47 13.05
N GLN A 221 3.80 -13.66 11.82
CA GLN A 221 5.20 -13.83 11.47
C GLN A 221 5.59 -12.96 10.29
N ALA A 222 6.74 -12.32 10.39
CA ALA A 222 7.35 -11.57 9.31
C ALA A 222 8.87 -11.65 9.42
N GLU A 223 9.55 -11.30 8.34
CA GLU A 223 11.00 -11.21 8.26
C GLU A 223 11.37 -9.82 7.75
N LEU A 224 12.44 -9.25 8.29
CA LEU A 224 12.97 -7.98 7.80
C LEU A 224 14.48 -8.00 7.63
N ARG A 225 14.94 -7.12 6.75
CA ARG A 225 16.36 -6.78 6.57
C ARG A 225 16.49 -5.28 6.54
N PHE A 226 17.52 -4.73 7.16
CA PHE A 226 17.76 -3.30 7.12
C PHE A 226 19.22 -2.99 6.86
N GLN A 227 19.44 -1.81 6.29
CA GLN A 227 20.74 -1.20 6.15
C GLN A 227 20.68 0.21 6.75
N ILE A 228 21.57 0.51 7.68
CA ILE A 228 21.75 1.86 8.24
C ILE A 228 23.20 2.27 8.02
N GLY A 229 23.42 3.35 7.27
CA GLY A 229 24.74 3.71 6.79
C GLY A 229 25.42 2.55 6.05
N SER A 230 26.56 2.08 6.58
CA SER A 230 27.32 0.94 6.05
C SER A 230 27.00 -0.41 6.72
N PHE A 231 26.17 -0.41 7.77
CA PHE A 231 25.77 -1.64 8.45
C PHE A 231 24.59 -2.28 7.71
N THR A 232 24.69 -3.57 7.40
CA THR A 232 23.60 -4.37 6.84
C THR A 232 23.28 -5.53 7.77
N SER A 233 22.00 -5.73 8.07
CA SER A 233 21.56 -6.82 8.92
C SER A 233 21.54 -8.18 8.19
N ALA A 234 21.67 -9.25 8.96
CA ALA A 234 21.11 -10.54 8.56
C ALA A 234 19.57 -10.45 8.52
N THR A 235 18.90 -11.51 8.04
CA THR A 235 17.43 -11.61 8.17
C THR A 235 17.04 -11.66 9.64
N VAL A 236 16.15 -10.76 10.04
CA VAL A 236 15.63 -10.66 11.40
C VAL A 236 14.19 -11.18 11.39
N PRO A 237 13.92 -12.35 12.01
CA PRO A 237 12.55 -12.80 12.18
C PRO A 237 11.86 -11.95 13.25
N ILE A 238 10.61 -11.60 13.00
CA ILE A 238 9.78 -10.83 13.91
C ILE A 238 8.40 -11.50 14.07
N SER A 239 7.81 -11.31 15.24
CA SER A 239 6.49 -11.81 15.59
C SER A 239 5.59 -10.67 16.01
N ASN A 240 4.32 -10.73 15.60
CA ASN A 240 3.32 -9.75 16.01
C ASN A 240 2.92 -10.03 17.46
N LEU A 241 3.07 -9.03 18.32
CA LEU A 241 2.74 -9.12 19.74
C LEU A 241 1.23 -9.18 19.98
N ILE A 242 0.45 -8.48 19.13
CA ILE A 242 -1.00 -8.38 19.26
C ILE A 242 -1.61 -8.50 17.85
N PRO A 243 -1.67 -9.72 17.27
CA PRO A 243 -2.29 -9.94 15.97
C PRO A 243 -3.76 -9.50 16.01
N LYS A 244 -4.19 -8.74 14.99
CA LYS A 244 -5.58 -8.29 14.93
C LYS A 244 -6.53 -9.47 14.68
N PRO A 245 -7.68 -9.53 15.38
CA PRO A 245 -8.75 -10.45 15.04
C PRO A 245 -9.21 -10.23 13.59
N GLY A 246 -9.39 -11.30 12.83
CA GLY A 246 -9.85 -11.22 11.45
C GLY A 246 -8.77 -10.86 10.42
N CYS A 247 -7.49 -10.85 10.80
CA CYS A 247 -6.39 -10.71 9.85
C CYS A 247 -6.45 -11.80 8.75
N SER A 248 -6.26 -11.37 7.50
CA SER A 248 -6.20 -12.24 6.32
C SER A 248 -5.04 -11.82 5.44
N LEU A 249 -3.98 -12.64 5.41
CA LEU A 249 -2.72 -12.37 4.72
C LEU A 249 -2.23 -13.61 3.99
#